data_AF-A0A2E2HG84-F1
#
_entry.id   AF-A0A2E2HG84-F1
#
_cell.length_a   1.000
_cell.length_b   1.000
_cell.length_c   1.000
_cell.angle_alpha   90.00
_cell.angle_beta   90.00
_cell.angle_gamma   90.00
#
_symmetry.space_group_name_H-M   'P 1'
#
loop_
_entity.id
_entity.type
_entity.pdbx_description
1 polymer ?
#
loop_
_entity_poly.entity_id
_entity_poly.type
_entity_poly.pdbx_seq_one_letter_code
_entity_poly.pdbx_strand_id
1 'polypeptide(L)'
;MPKDACYKKVKARVKVFPSARASQQIAKCRKSKGQVRKSSAGSSLKRWGAEKWKDTRTGKPCGQGGKNEYCRPTKRVSSKTPKTKSEMSKSQLKRKKAEKSKVGMGRRVKPVRRKK
;
A
#
# COMPACT_ATOMS: atom_id res chain seq x y z
N MET A 1 -12.73 -20.86 10.61
CA MET A 1 -12.10 -19.87 11.52
C MET A 1 -11.60 -20.62 12.75
N PRO A 2 -10.32 -20.47 13.17
CA PRO A 2 -9.81 -21.15 14.36
C PRO A 2 -10.66 -20.79 15.58
N LYS A 3 -11.11 -21.80 16.35
CA LYS A 3 -11.83 -21.62 17.62
C LYS A 3 -10.85 -21.33 18.77
N ASP A 4 -9.97 -20.37 18.53
CA ASP A 4 -8.90 -19.96 19.45
C ASP A 4 -9.44 -19.26 20.72
N ALA A 5 -8.52 -18.91 21.64
CA ALA A 5 -8.87 -18.22 22.87
C ALA A 5 -9.60 -16.88 22.63
N CYS A 6 -9.30 -16.16 21.55
CA CYS A 6 -9.99 -14.91 21.21
C CYS A 6 -11.42 -15.17 20.73
N TYR A 7 -11.62 -16.20 19.91
CA TYR A 7 -12.95 -16.65 19.49
C TYR A 7 -13.81 -17.03 20.70
N LYS A 8 -13.30 -17.90 21.59
CA LYS A 8 -14.02 -18.36 22.79
C LYS A 8 -14.35 -17.19 23.71
N LYS A 9 -13.39 -16.29 23.96
CA LYS A 9 -13.58 -15.10 24.81
C LYS A 9 -14.65 -14.15 24.29
N VAL A 10 -14.68 -13.89 22.98
CA VAL A 10 -15.70 -13.00 22.41
C VAL A 10 -17.06 -13.69 22.37
N LYS A 11 -17.12 -14.97 21.96
CA LYS A 11 -18.38 -15.73 21.93
C LYS A 11 -19.07 -15.78 23.30
N ALA A 12 -18.31 -15.90 24.38
CA ALA A 12 -18.86 -15.90 25.75
C ALA A 12 -19.41 -14.53 26.21
N ARG A 13 -19.01 -13.43 25.56
CA ARG A 13 -19.37 -12.06 25.99
C ARG A 13 -20.49 -11.42 25.18
N VAL A 14 -20.65 -11.83 23.92
CA VAL A 14 -21.59 -11.18 23.00
C VAL A 14 -22.93 -11.92 22.96
N LYS A 15 -24.04 -11.19 23.06
CA LYS A 15 -25.40 -11.75 22.99
C LYS A 15 -25.76 -12.28 21.59
N VAL A 16 -25.22 -11.67 20.53
CA VAL A 16 -25.49 -12.03 19.14
C VAL A 16 -24.21 -12.51 18.46
N PHE A 17 -24.21 -13.78 18.05
CA PHE A 17 -23.07 -14.47 17.43
C PHE A 17 -23.55 -15.45 16.35
N PRO A 18 -22.98 -15.44 15.13
CA PRO A 18 -21.94 -14.54 14.64
C PRO A 18 -22.48 -13.14 14.29
N SER A 19 -21.67 -12.10 14.50
CA SER A 19 -21.98 -10.72 14.07
C SER A 19 -20.73 -10.00 13.58
N ALA A 20 -20.92 -8.92 12.80
CA ALA A 20 -19.81 -8.08 12.33
C ALA A 20 -19.01 -7.50 13.51
N ARG A 21 -19.69 -7.02 14.55
CA ARG A 21 -19.07 -6.47 15.77
C ARG A 21 -18.32 -7.54 16.57
N ALA A 22 -18.86 -8.76 16.69
CA ALA A 22 -18.14 -9.88 17.30
C ALA A 22 -16.88 -10.24 16.49
N SER A 23 -16.99 -10.27 15.17
CA SER A 23 -15.87 -10.57 14.26
C SER A 23 -14.74 -9.54 14.39
N GLN A 24 -15.08 -8.26 14.49
CA GLN A 24 -14.11 -7.20 14.75
C GLN A 24 -13.39 -7.36 16.09
N GLN A 25 -14.10 -7.73 17.16
CA GLN A 25 -13.50 -7.95 18.49
C GLN A 25 -12.51 -9.13 18.46
N ILE A 26 -12.86 -10.22 17.78
CA ILE A 26 -11.96 -11.38 17.61
C ILE A 26 -10.70 -10.95 16.86
N ALA A 27 -10.84 -10.19 15.77
CA ALA A 27 -9.70 -9.71 14.99
C ALA A 27 -8.79 -8.77 15.80
N LYS A 28 -9.35 -7.87 16.60
CA LYS A 28 -8.59 -6.99 17.51
C LYS A 28 -7.81 -7.78 18.55
N CYS A 29 -8.44 -8.78 19.18
CA CYS A 29 -7.78 -9.66 20.14
C CYS A 29 -6.64 -10.47 19.51
N ARG A 30 -6.84 -11.02 18.30
CA ARG A 30 -5.77 -11.71 17.57
C ARG A 30 -4.61 -10.78 17.24
N LYS A 31 -4.91 -9.56 16.79
CA LYS A 31 -3.90 -8.53 16.48
C LYS A 31 -3.08 -8.14 17.73
N SER A 32 -3.70 -7.96 18.89
CA SER A 32 -2.97 -7.62 20.12
C SER A 32 -2.07 -8.77 20.60
N LYS A 33 -2.43 -10.01 20.29
CA LYS A 33 -1.60 -11.20 20.54
C LYS A 33 -0.56 -11.49 19.44
N GLY A 34 -0.37 -10.59 18.47
CA GLY A 34 0.55 -10.79 17.35
C GLY A 34 0.10 -11.84 16.33
N GLN A 35 -1.10 -12.40 16.47
CA GLN A 35 -1.71 -13.38 15.56
C GLN A 35 -2.30 -12.66 14.34
N VAL A 36 -1.43 -12.06 13.53
CA VAL A 36 -1.80 -11.37 12.30
C VAL A 36 -1.55 -12.26 11.09
N ARG A 37 -2.46 -12.22 10.12
CA ARG A 37 -2.26 -12.92 8.85
C ARG A 37 -1.17 -12.18 8.05
N LYS A 38 0.03 -12.76 8.01
CA LYS A 38 1.13 -12.24 7.19
C LYS A 38 0.93 -12.72 5.76
N SER A 39 0.63 -11.80 4.86
CA SER A 39 0.51 -12.09 3.43
C SER A 39 1.56 -11.34 2.62
N SER A 40 1.86 -11.84 1.42
CA SER A 40 2.72 -11.16 0.44
C SER A 40 2.16 -9.79 0.06
N ALA A 41 0.84 -9.68 -0.08
CA ALA A 41 0.13 -8.43 -0.34
C ALA A 41 0.27 -7.44 0.84
N GLY A 42 0.07 -7.89 2.08
CA GLY A 42 0.23 -7.06 3.28
C GLY A 42 1.67 -6.58 3.46
N SER A 43 2.65 -7.43 3.17
CA SER A 43 4.07 -7.07 3.18
C SER A 43 4.41 -6.04 2.11
N SER A 44 3.81 -6.17 0.91
CA SER A 44 3.98 -5.20 -0.18
C SER A 44 3.35 -3.86 0.15
N LEU A 45 2.18 -3.84 0.81
CA LEU A 45 1.53 -2.62 1.28
C LEU A 45 2.36 -1.92 2.37
N LYS A 46 2.90 -2.69 3.33
CA LYS A 46 3.81 -2.15 4.35
C LYS A 46 5.06 -1.53 3.71
N ARG A 47 5.65 -2.20 2.71
CA ARG A 47 6.77 -1.64 1.93
C ARG A 47 6.36 -0.36 1.21
N TRP A 48 5.22 -0.37 0.52
CA TRP A 48 4.70 0.81 -0.18
C TRP A 48 4.54 2.02 0.76
N GLY A 49 4.04 1.81 1.98
CA GLY A 49 3.98 2.85 3.01
C GLY A 49 5.36 3.37 3.43
N ALA A 50 6.32 2.46 3.66
CA ALA A 50 7.68 2.82 4.04
C ALA A 50 8.47 3.58 2.95
N GLU A 51 8.14 3.34 1.67
CA GLU A 51 8.74 4.00 0.51
C GLU A 51 8.33 5.49 0.38
N LYS A 52 7.33 5.95 1.15
CA LYS A 52 6.84 7.34 1.21
C LYS A 52 6.58 7.92 -0.18
N TRP A 53 5.58 7.38 -0.87
CA TRP A 53 5.23 7.76 -2.25
C TRP A 53 4.64 9.18 -2.33
N LYS A 54 5.16 9.97 -3.27
CA LYS A 54 4.69 11.33 -3.55
C LYS A 54 4.43 11.51 -5.04
N ASP A 55 3.46 12.35 -5.37
CA ASP A 55 3.27 12.81 -6.74
C ASP A 55 4.45 13.69 -7.17
N THR A 56 5.01 13.36 -8.32
CA THR A 56 6.18 14.07 -8.83
C THR A 56 5.86 15.43 -9.43
N ARG A 57 4.57 15.75 -9.69
CA ARG A 57 4.14 17.07 -10.16
C ARG A 57 3.90 18.02 -8.98
N THR A 58 3.03 17.64 -8.06
CA THR A 58 2.58 18.51 -6.96
C THR A 58 3.39 18.36 -5.68
N GLY A 59 4.12 17.27 -5.50
CA GLY A 59 4.82 16.96 -4.25
C GLY A 59 3.90 16.47 -3.12
N LYS A 60 2.58 16.44 -3.34
CA LYS A 60 1.59 15.91 -2.39
C LYS A 60 1.75 14.38 -2.24
N PRO A 61 1.25 13.80 -1.13
CA PRO A 61 1.13 12.35 -1.00
C PRO A 61 0.43 11.73 -2.22
N CYS A 62 0.90 10.55 -2.65
CA CYS A 62 0.28 9.85 -3.77
C CYS A 62 -1.21 9.57 -3.51
N GLY A 63 -2.06 9.78 -4.52
CA GLY A 63 -3.52 9.72 -4.43
C GLY A 63 -4.18 11.10 -4.27
N GLN A 64 -3.40 12.15 -3.97
CA GLN A 64 -3.89 13.52 -3.80
C GLN A 64 -3.52 14.45 -4.96
N GLY A 65 -2.91 13.92 -6.03
CA GLY A 65 -2.39 14.70 -7.16
C GLY A 65 -3.35 14.90 -8.34
N GLY A 66 -4.60 14.40 -8.25
CA GLY A 66 -5.63 14.55 -9.28
C GLY A 66 -5.46 13.63 -10.50
N LYS A 67 -6.18 13.94 -11.60
CA LYS A 67 -6.43 13.05 -12.76
C LYS A 67 -5.19 12.62 -13.56
N ASN A 68 -4.02 13.22 -13.34
CA ASN A 68 -2.81 12.90 -14.09
C ASN A 68 -1.62 12.56 -13.20
N GLU A 69 -1.78 12.40 -11.88
CA GLU A 69 -0.67 12.17 -10.94
C GLU A 69 0.32 11.09 -11.40
N TYR A 70 1.60 11.36 -11.17
CA TYR A 70 2.67 10.40 -11.44
C TYR A 70 3.48 10.20 -10.17
N CYS A 71 3.07 9.20 -9.39
CA CYS A 71 3.68 8.89 -8.12
C CYS A 71 4.99 8.13 -8.29
N ARG A 72 5.98 8.47 -7.46
CA ARG A 72 7.23 7.72 -7.29
C ARG A 72 7.61 7.63 -5.82
N PRO A 73 8.35 6.58 -5.42
CA PRO A 73 8.85 6.47 -4.06
C PRO A 73 9.91 7.54 -3.82
N THR A 74 9.95 8.07 -2.61
CA THR A 74 10.98 9.02 -2.19
C THR A 74 12.17 8.31 -1.54
N LYS A 75 11.92 7.15 -0.92
CA LYS A 75 12.95 6.33 -0.28
C LYS A 75 12.97 4.93 -0.89
N ARG A 76 14.18 4.38 -1.04
CA ARG A 76 14.37 2.98 -1.39
C ARG A 76 14.32 2.14 -0.12
N VAL A 77 13.46 1.11 -0.10
CA VAL A 77 13.29 0.22 1.06
C VAL A 77 13.79 -1.19 0.75
N SER A 78 13.65 -1.64 -0.49
CA SER A 78 14.20 -2.94 -0.90
C SER A 78 14.57 -2.99 -2.39
N SER A 79 15.09 -4.13 -2.85
CA SER A 79 15.32 -4.42 -4.27
C SER A 79 14.04 -4.35 -5.12
N LYS A 80 12.88 -4.59 -4.50
CA LYS A 80 11.57 -4.52 -5.15
C LYS A 80 11.02 -3.08 -5.25
N THR A 81 11.64 -2.11 -4.58
CA THR A 81 11.27 -0.71 -4.72
C THR A 81 11.61 -0.23 -6.13
N PRO A 82 10.67 0.33 -6.91
CA PRO A 82 10.99 0.86 -8.24
C PRO A 82 11.94 2.06 -8.14
N LYS A 83 12.40 2.58 -9.29
CA LYS A 83 13.21 3.80 -9.31
C LYS A 83 12.51 4.96 -8.58
N THR A 84 13.24 5.55 -7.64
CA THR A 84 12.84 6.73 -6.88
C THR A 84 12.89 7.98 -7.77
N LYS A 85 12.30 9.08 -7.29
CA LYS A 85 12.32 10.36 -8.00
C LYS A 85 13.76 10.87 -8.22
N SER A 86 14.66 10.69 -7.25
CA SER A 86 16.06 11.13 -7.32
C SER A 86 16.91 10.27 -8.26
N GLU A 87 16.58 8.99 -8.44
CA GLU A 87 17.27 8.08 -9.38
C GLU A 87 16.85 8.29 -10.86
N MET A 88 15.93 9.22 -11.14
CA MET A 88 15.46 9.52 -12.48
C MET A 88 16.06 10.83 -13.00
N SER A 89 16.49 10.85 -14.26
CA SER A 89 16.90 12.11 -14.89
C SER A 89 15.71 13.04 -15.10
N LYS A 90 15.96 14.35 -15.19
CA LYS A 90 14.93 15.36 -15.49
C LYS A 90 14.17 15.04 -16.79
N SER A 91 14.89 14.62 -17.84
CA SER A 91 14.31 14.23 -19.13
C SER A 91 13.43 12.99 -19.03
N GLN A 92 13.87 11.96 -18.30
CA GLN A 92 13.08 10.75 -18.06
C GLN A 92 11.81 11.05 -17.27
N LEU A 93 11.91 11.90 -16.24
CA LEU A 93 10.76 12.29 -15.45
C LEU A 93 9.75 13.10 -16.28
N LYS A 94 10.21 14.05 -17.09
CA LYS A 94 9.36 14.82 -18.03
C LYS A 94 8.62 13.89 -18.99
N ARG A 95 9.33 12.97 -19.63
CA ARG A 95 8.74 11.97 -20.54
C ARG A 95 7.68 11.12 -19.85
N LYS A 96 7.93 10.67 -18.62
CA LYS A 96 6.97 9.84 -17.87
C LYS A 96 5.74 10.62 -17.38
N LYS A 97 5.89 11.88 -17.02
CA LYS A 97 4.76 12.77 -16.74
C LYS A 97 3.91 12.96 -18.00
N ALA A 98 4.53 13.25 -19.15
CA ALA A 98 3.81 13.39 -20.41
C ALA A 98 3.08 12.10 -20.80
N GLU A 99 3.74 10.94 -20.71
CA GLU A 99 3.09 9.64 -20.93
C GLU A 99 1.90 9.43 -19.99
N LYS A 100 2.03 9.78 -18.71
CA LYS A 100 0.94 9.66 -17.74
C LYS A 100 -0.23 10.58 -18.09
N SER A 101 0.05 11.80 -18.54
CA SER A 101 -1.00 12.73 -19.01
C SER A 101 -1.75 12.20 -20.24
N LYS A 102 -1.08 11.45 -21.12
CA LYS A 102 -1.72 10.86 -22.31
C LYS A 102 -2.59 9.64 -21.98
N VAL A 103 -2.15 8.78 -21.05
CA VAL A 103 -2.88 7.54 -20.73
C VAL A 103 -3.99 7.72 -19.69
N GLY A 104 -4.02 8.86 -18.99
CA GLY A 104 -5.01 9.16 -17.96
C GLY A 104 -4.90 8.29 -16.70
N MET A 105 -5.91 8.37 -15.82
CA MET A 105 -6.04 7.45 -14.67
C MET A 105 -6.48 6.05 -15.08
N GLY A 106 -6.20 5.07 -14.23
CA GLY A 106 -6.49 3.65 -14.50
C GLY A 106 -5.39 2.93 -15.29
N ARG A 107 -4.80 3.58 -16.30
CA ARG A 107 -3.70 3.00 -17.09
C ARG A 107 -2.32 3.28 -16.48
N ARG A 108 -1.43 2.29 -16.59
CA ARG A 108 -0.04 2.36 -16.11
C ARG A 108 0.89 2.82 -17.23
N VAL A 109 1.82 3.72 -16.91
CA VAL A 109 2.92 4.06 -17.82
C VAL A 109 3.93 2.91 -17.87
N LYS A 110 4.71 2.84 -18.96
CA LYS A 110 5.78 1.87 -19.12
C LYS A 110 6.75 1.94 -17.92
N PRO A 111 7.12 0.81 -17.31
CA PRO A 111 7.98 0.80 -16.13
C PRO A 111 9.37 1.36 -16.46
N VAL A 112 9.96 2.04 -15.48
CA VAL A 112 11.35 2.48 -15.57
C VAL A 112 12.18 1.49 -14.75
N ARG A 113 13.04 0.73 -15.44
CA ARG A 113 13.92 -0.25 -14.81
C ARG A 113 15.28 0.38 -14.48
N ARG A 114 15.94 -0.17 -13.46
CA ARG A 114 17.38 0.06 -13.22
C ARG A 114 18.13 -0.75 -14.27
N LYS A 115 19.24 -0.18 -14.76
CA LYS A 115 20.22 -1.00 -15.48
C LYS A 115 20.77 -1.99 -14.44
N LYS A 116 20.85 -3.26 -14.83
CA LYS A 116 21.52 -4.27 -13.99
C LYS A 116 23.01 -3.97 -13.97
#